data_AF-G5KG38-F1
#
_entry.id   AF-G5KG38-F1
#
_cell.length_a   1.000
_cell.length_b   1.000
_cell.length_c   1.000
_cell.angle_alpha   90.00
_cell.angle_beta   90.00
_cell.angle_gamma   90.00
#
_symmetry.space_group_name_H-M   'P 1'
#
loop_
_entity.id
_entity.type
_entity.pdbx_description
1 polymer ?
#
loop_
_entity_poly.entity_id
_entity_poly.type
_entity_poly.pdbx_seq_one_letter_code
_entity_poly.pdbx_strand_id
1 'polypeptide(L)'
;MAWNYDTISRTLSEMARENYEDMVKAFLTMELNIQNKSLLDRLYQDFRSIDDLSLVSEDLRLRADGYQEQLQEEVTDLLDKLYRTGEGASFIMEVIVSNNISETLSQYEALNEEDYSPLTLETLQDIIQKELSLTSQDYFGDVTYLALQKDLLDQKSHFLQQYVTTLMDKLPQEKDQSALVLD
;
A
#
# COMPACT_ATOMS: atom_id res chain seq x y z
N MET A 1 9.37 30.09 -7.69
CA MET A 1 8.09 30.81 -7.47
C MET A 1 7.80 30.78 -5.98
N ALA A 2 7.31 31.88 -5.40
CA ALA A 2 6.87 31.88 -4.00
C ALA A 2 5.41 31.44 -3.94
N TRP A 3 5.14 30.37 -3.21
CA TRP A 3 3.78 29.90 -2.94
C TRP A 3 3.11 30.86 -1.96
N ASN A 4 2.16 31.66 -2.44
CA ASN A 4 1.31 32.53 -1.62
C ASN A 4 -0.16 32.14 -1.80
N TYR A 5 -1.05 32.71 -0.96
CA TYR A 5 -2.49 32.39 -1.00
C TYR A 5 -3.07 32.47 -2.41
N ASP A 6 -2.81 33.55 -3.16
CA ASP A 6 -3.37 33.75 -4.50
C ASP A 6 -2.88 32.70 -5.50
N THR A 7 -1.60 32.32 -5.42
CA THR A 7 -1.03 31.30 -6.30
C THR A 7 -1.57 29.92 -5.96
N ILE A 8 -1.65 29.59 -4.66
CA ILE A 8 -2.21 28.33 -4.16
C ILE A 8 -3.70 28.23 -4.55
N SER A 9 -4.49 29.26 -4.24
CA SER A 9 -5.93 29.30 -4.52
C SER A 9 -6.22 29.10 -6.01
N ARG A 10 -5.46 29.77 -6.89
CA ARG A 10 -5.60 29.62 -8.33
C ARG A 10 -5.24 28.21 -8.81
N THR A 11 -4.10 27.66 -8.40
CA THR A 11 -3.69 26.31 -8.79
C THR A 11 -4.71 25.26 -8.34
N LEU A 12 -5.20 25.36 -7.10
CA LEU A 12 -6.23 24.46 -6.58
C LEU A 12 -7.56 24.62 -7.32
N SER A 13 -7.94 25.85 -7.69
CA SER A 13 -9.16 26.10 -8.47
C SER A 13 -9.07 25.53 -9.89
N GLU A 14 -7.88 25.60 -10.50
CA GLU A 14 -7.61 24.96 -11.80
C GLU A 14 -7.71 23.43 -11.69
N MET A 15 -7.09 22.84 -10.65
CA MET A 15 -7.19 21.40 -10.38
C MET A 15 -8.62 20.95 -10.09
N ALA A 16 -9.37 21.66 -9.23
CA ALA A 16 -10.78 21.38 -8.94
C ALA A 16 -11.64 21.32 -10.21
N ARG A 17 -11.36 22.22 -11.17
CA ARG A 17 -12.12 22.32 -12.41
C ARG A 17 -11.77 21.21 -13.40
N GLU A 18 -10.51 20.81 -13.45
CA GLU A 18 -10.02 19.79 -14.40
C GLU A 18 -10.26 18.38 -13.88
N ASN A 19 -9.87 18.11 -12.62
CA ASN A 19 -10.10 16.85 -11.95
C ASN A 19 -10.26 17.06 -10.43
N TYR A 20 -11.51 17.25 -10.01
CA TYR A 20 -11.87 17.42 -8.60
C TYR A 20 -11.44 16.24 -7.73
N GLU A 21 -11.52 15.02 -8.25
CA GLU A 21 -11.14 13.80 -7.54
C GLU A 21 -9.65 13.78 -7.21
N ASP A 22 -8.79 14.04 -8.20
CA ASP A 22 -7.34 14.08 -7.99
C ASP A 22 -6.94 15.22 -7.05
N MET A 23 -7.62 16.37 -7.12
CA MET A 23 -7.41 17.45 -6.18
C MET A 23 -7.71 17.01 -4.74
N VAL A 24 -8.86 16.37 -4.51
CA VAL A 24 -9.23 15.89 -3.17
C VAL A 24 -8.25 14.83 -2.69
N LYS A 25 -7.89 13.84 -3.51
CA LYS A 25 -6.91 12.81 -3.13
C LYS A 25 -5.53 13.39 -2.80
N ALA A 26 -5.09 14.41 -3.53
CA ALA A 26 -3.85 15.12 -3.22
C ALA A 26 -3.91 15.82 -1.85
N PHE A 27 -5.05 16.43 -1.50
CA PHE A 27 -5.25 17.00 -0.16
C PHE A 27 -5.23 15.93 0.93
N LEU A 28 -5.93 14.81 0.73
CA LEU A 28 -5.94 13.70 1.69
C LEU A 28 -4.53 13.14 1.89
N THR A 29 -3.75 13.03 0.82
CA THR A 29 -2.33 12.63 0.89
C THR A 29 -1.54 13.58 1.79
N MET A 30 -1.72 14.89 1.63
CA MET A 30 -1.00 15.91 2.40
C MET A 30 -1.43 15.95 3.87
N GLU A 31 -2.72 15.83 4.15
CA GLU A 31 -3.28 15.96 5.50
C GLU A 31 -3.08 14.68 6.33
N LEU A 32 -3.29 13.52 5.72
CA LEU A 32 -3.29 12.23 6.40
C LEU A 32 -1.98 11.45 6.22
N ASN A 33 -1.04 11.97 5.41
CA ASN A 33 0.22 11.31 5.06
C ASN A 33 0.04 9.89 4.45
N ILE A 34 -1.05 9.69 3.69
CA ILE A 34 -1.39 8.40 3.06
C ILE A 34 -0.85 8.36 1.63
N GLN A 35 -0.08 7.32 1.30
CA GLN A 35 0.45 7.11 -0.05
C GLN A 35 -0.21 5.94 -0.80
N ASN A 36 -0.99 5.10 -0.10
CA ASN A 36 -1.71 3.99 -0.70
C ASN A 36 -2.89 4.53 -1.55
N LYS A 37 -2.85 4.27 -2.86
CA LYS A 37 -3.85 4.76 -3.82
C LYS A 37 -5.22 4.14 -3.59
N SER A 38 -5.32 2.84 -3.33
CA SER A 38 -6.60 2.17 -3.05
C SER A 38 -7.26 2.74 -1.79
N LEU A 39 -6.47 3.06 -0.76
CA LEU A 39 -6.97 3.73 0.43
C LEU A 39 -7.45 5.17 0.15
N LEU A 40 -6.70 5.94 -0.66
CA LEU A 40 -7.12 7.28 -1.08
C LEU A 40 -8.41 7.23 -1.91
N ASP A 41 -8.55 6.24 -2.79
CA ASP A 41 -9.75 6.01 -3.58
C ASP A 41 -10.95 5.72 -2.67
N ARG A 42 -10.76 4.85 -1.66
CA ARG A 42 -11.80 4.54 -0.69
C ARG A 42 -12.22 5.76 0.13
N LEU A 43 -11.25 6.53 0.66
CA LEU A 43 -11.51 7.74 1.44
C LEU A 43 -12.22 8.81 0.61
N TYR A 44 -11.88 8.94 -0.67
CA TYR A 44 -12.58 9.86 -1.57
C TYR A 44 -14.03 9.43 -1.80
N GLN A 45 -14.31 8.13 -2.00
CA GLN A 45 -15.69 7.65 -2.14
C GLN A 45 -16.50 7.89 -0.87
N ASP A 46 -15.92 7.63 0.30
CA ASP A 46 -16.53 7.91 1.60
C ASP A 46 -16.86 9.42 1.74
N PHE A 47 -15.90 10.30 1.45
CA PHE A 47 -16.08 11.75 1.43
C PHE A 47 -17.20 12.19 0.48
N ARG A 48 -17.26 11.63 -0.73
CA ARG A 48 -18.30 11.93 -1.73
C ARG A 48 -19.68 11.42 -1.33
N SER A 49 -19.75 10.34 -0.57
CA SER A 49 -21.01 9.72 -0.16
C SER A 49 -21.68 10.42 1.01
N ILE A 50 -20.93 11.24 1.76
CA ILE A 50 -21.38 11.97 2.95
C ILE A 50 -21.32 13.47 2.64
N ASP A 51 -22.46 14.06 2.31
CA ASP A 51 -22.57 15.48 1.89
C ASP A 51 -21.99 16.49 2.91
N ASP A 52 -21.93 16.13 4.20
CA ASP A 52 -21.47 17.00 5.30
C ASP A 52 -20.04 16.71 5.80
N LEU A 53 -19.30 15.78 5.18
CA LEU A 53 -17.94 15.45 5.65
C LEU A 53 -16.93 16.51 5.18
N SER A 54 -16.32 17.23 6.13
CA SER A 54 -15.22 18.15 5.81
C SER A 54 -13.92 17.38 5.51
N LEU A 55 -13.13 17.89 4.56
CA LEU A 55 -11.79 17.34 4.23
C LEU A 55 -10.83 17.37 5.43
N VAL A 56 -11.01 18.32 6.34
CA VAL A 56 -10.23 18.46 7.58
C VAL A 56 -11.16 18.13 8.75
N SER A 57 -11.72 16.93 8.75
CA SER A 57 -12.57 16.43 9.84
C SER A 57 -11.89 15.31 10.61
N GLU A 58 -12.13 15.29 11.92
CA GLU A 58 -11.70 14.20 12.78
C GLU A 58 -12.30 12.86 12.33
N ASP A 59 -13.55 12.87 11.88
CA ASP A 59 -14.25 11.66 11.41
C ASP A 59 -13.55 11.03 10.20
N LEU A 60 -13.05 11.84 9.27
CA LEU A 60 -12.31 11.33 8.10
C LEU A 60 -10.94 10.78 8.51
N ARG A 61 -10.27 11.41 9.47
CA ARG A 61 -9.01 10.88 10.03
C ARG A 61 -9.22 9.54 10.73
N LEU A 62 -10.24 9.43 11.59
CA LEU A 62 -10.57 8.18 12.28
C LEU A 62 -10.91 7.04 11.30
N ARG A 63 -11.58 7.34 10.18
CA ARG A 63 -11.82 6.36 9.12
C ARG A 63 -10.53 5.92 8.45
N ALA A 64 -9.65 6.87 8.14
CA ALA A 64 -8.37 6.57 7.54
C ALA A 64 -7.51 5.68 8.45
N ASP A 65 -7.45 6.01 9.75
CA ASP A 65 -6.76 5.19 10.74
C ASP A 65 -7.38 3.79 10.81
N GLY A 66 -8.71 3.67 10.85
CA GLY A 66 -9.39 2.37 10.86
C GLY A 66 -9.13 1.53 9.61
N TYR A 67 -9.11 2.13 8.42
CA TYR A 67 -8.74 1.43 7.19
C TYR A 67 -7.28 1.03 7.15
N GLN A 68 -6.38 1.87 7.69
CA GLN A 68 -4.96 1.56 7.78
C GLN A 68 -4.72 0.38 8.73
N GLU A 69 -5.36 0.37 9.90
CA GLU A 69 -5.29 -0.74 10.86
C GLU A 69 -5.82 -2.05 10.24
N GLN A 70 -6.97 -1.98 9.55
CA GLN A 70 -7.55 -3.13 8.84
C GLN A 70 -6.62 -3.66 7.75
N LEU A 71 -6.05 -2.77 6.92
CA LEU A 71 -5.06 -3.13 5.91
C LEU A 71 -3.86 -3.84 6.54
N GLN A 72 -3.32 -3.31 7.63
CA GLN A 72 -2.17 -3.89 8.33
C GLN A 72 -2.47 -5.30 8.85
N GLU A 73 -3.63 -5.49 9.47
CA GLU A 73 -4.06 -6.80 10.00
C GLU A 73 -4.24 -7.83 8.88
N GLU A 74 -5.02 -7.48 7.85
CA GLU A 74 -5.41 -8.41 6.79
C GLU A 74 -4.24 -8.77 5.86
N VAL A 75 -3.39 -7.81 5.47
CA VAL A 75 -2.18 -8.09 4.68
C VAL A 75 -1.21 -8.97 5.48
N THR A 76 -1.07 -8.71 6.79
CA THR A 76 -0.21 -9.52 7.66
C THR A 76 -0.70 -10.95 7.76
N ASP A 77 -1.99 -11.17 7.97
CA ASP A 77 -2.59 -12.50 8.04
C ASP A 77 -2.39 -13.27 6.72
N LEU A 78 -2.68 -12.63 5.58
CA LEU A 78 -2.53 -13.24 4.26
C LEU A 78 -1.08 -13.68 4.02
N LEU A 79 -0.11 -12.79 4.27
CA LEU A 79 1.31 -13.12 4.11
C LEU A 79 1.80 -14.17 5.12
N ASP A 80 1.30 -14.18 6.37
CA ASP A 80 1.64 -15.22 7.35
C ASP A 80 1.13 -16.59 6.90
N LYS A 81 -0.12 -16.68 6.43
CA LYS A 81 -0.70 -17.93 5.92
C LYS A 81 0.11 -18.47 4.74
N LEU A 82 0.41 -17.61 3.76
CA LEU A 82 1.25 -17.97 2.60
C LEU A 82 2.67 -18.41 2.99
N TYR A 83 3.26 -17.77 3.99
CA TYR A 83 4.57 -18.15 4.51
C TYR A 83 4.53 -19.53 5.18
N ARG A 84 3.51 -19.79 6.02
CA ARG A 84 3.35 -21.05 6.75
C ARG A 84 3.09 -22.24 5.84
N THR A 85 2.36 -22.05 4.74
CA THR A 85 2.13 -23.13 3.77
C THR A 85 3.31 -23.32 2.82
N GLY A 86 4.21 -22.34 2.72
CA GLY A 86 5.32 -22.34 1.77
C GLY A 86 4.88 -22.04 0.34
N GLU A 87 3.68 -21.52 0.15
CA GLU A 87 3.04 -21.28 -1.15
C GLU A 87 3.21 -19.85 -1.64
N GLY A 88 3.77 -18.96 -0.82
CA GLY A 88 3.85 -17.53 -1.11
C GLY A 88 4.44 -17.20 -2.49
N ALA A 89 5.54 -17.82 -2.89
CA ALA A 89 6.15 -17.53 -4.20
C ALA A 89 5.25 -17.94 -5.38
N SER A 90 4.60 -19.11 -5.29
CA SER A 90 3.67 -19.61 -6.31
C SER A 90 2.43 -18.72 -6.40
N PHE A 91 1.85 -18.36 -5.24
CA PHE A 91 0.71 -17.46 -5.17
C PHE A 91 1.00 -16.13 -5.88
N ILE A 92 2.11 -15.47 -5.54
CA ILE A 92 2.48 -14.19 -6.17
C ILE A 92 2.68 -14.35 -7.68
N MET A 93 3.33 -15.44 -8.13
CA MET A 93 3.51 -15.70 -9.56
C MET A 93 2.18 -15.92 -10.29
N GLU A 94 1.24 -16.63 -9.66
CA GLU A 94 -0.09 -16.86 -10.22
C GLU A 94 -0.91 -15.58 -10.27
N VAL A 95 -0.82 -14.71 -9.26
CA VAL A 95 -1.43 -13.38 -9.30
C VAL A 95 -0.86 -12.57 -10.47
N ILE A 96 0.47 -12.59 -10.70
CA ILE A 96 1.10 -11.93 -11.86
C ILE A 96 0.46 -12.43 -13.17
N VAL A 97 0.27 -13.75 -13.31
CA VAL A 97 -0.26 -14.37 -14.52
C VAL A 97 -1.76 -14.13 -14.71
N SER A 98 -2.56 -14.27 -13.65
CA SER A 98 -4.02 -14.11 -13.69
C SER A 98 -4.43 -12.64 -13.77
N ASN A 99 -3.59 -11.74 -13.23
CA ASN A 99 -3.92 -10.35 -12.96
C ASN A 99 -5.21 -10.21 -12.13
N ASN A 100 -5.48 -11.19 -11.27
CA ASN A 100 -6.67 -11.26 -10.42
C ASN A 100 -6.38 -12.02 -9.13
N ILE A 101 -6.16 -11.28 -8.05
CA ILE A 101 -5.83 -11.86 -6.74
C ILE A 101 -7.00 -12.64 -6.13
N SER A 102 -8.25 -12.21 -6.34
CA SER A 102 -9.46 -12.91 -5.87
C SER A 102 -9.60 -14.28 -6.53
N GLU A 103 -9.38 -14.34 -7.85
CA GLU A 103 -9.41 -15.60 -8.58
C GLU A 103 -8.29 -16.54 -8.10
N THR A 104 -7.08 -16.01 -7.90
CA THR A 104 -5.96 -16.81 -7.37
C THR A 104 -6.23 -17.29 -5.95
N LEU A 105 -6.78 -16.46 -5.06
CA LEU A 105 -7.16 -16.82 -3.68
C LEU A 105 -8.01 -18.09 -3.61
N SER A 106 -8.98 -18.23 -4.53
CA SER A 106 -9.87 -19.40 -4.57
C SER A 106 -9.17 -20.74 -4.81
N GLN A 107 -7.90 -20.72 -5.22
CA GLN A 107 -7.09 -21.90 -5.52
C GLN A 107 -6.30 -22.42 -4.30
N TYR A 108 -6.23 -21.63 -3.22
CA TYR A 108 -5.44 -21.93 -2.02
C TYR A 108 -6.35 -22.28 -0.85
N GLU A 109 -6.33 -23.54 -0.40
CA GLU A 109 -7.20 -24.03 0.70
C GLU A 109 -7.02 -23.27 2.02
N ALA A 110 -5.82 -22.74 2.26
CA ALA A 110 -5.50 -21.99 3.48
C ALA A 110 -6.02 -20.55 3.47
N LEU A 111 -6.50 -20.06 2.33
CA LEU A 111 -6.97 -18.70 2.14
C LEU A 111 -8.46 -18.70 1.81
N ASN A 112 -9.18 -17.72 2.34
CA ASN A 112 -10.58 -17.49 2.02
C ASN A 112 -10.75 -16.02 1.62
N GLU A 113 -11.31 -15.77 0.44
CA GLU A 113 -11.50 -14.40 -0.06
C GLU A 113 -12.37 -13.58 0.89
N GLU A 114 -13.38 -14.20 1.53
CA GLU A 114 -14.29 -13.52 2.46
C GLU A 114 -13.62 -13.05 3.76
N ASP A 115 -12.41 -13.54 4.06
CA ASP A 115 -11.62 -13.10 5.21
C ASP A 115 -10.95 -11.73 4.97
N TYR A 116 -10.91 -11.26 3.71
CA TYR A 116 -10.18 -10.07 3.31
C TYR A 116 -11.09 -9.04 2.66
N SER A 117 -10.88 -7.77 3.01
CA SER A 117 -11.61 -6.68 2.39
C SER A 117 -11.18 -6.46 0.93
N PRO A 118 -12.07 -5.94 0.07
CA PRO A 118 -11.70 -5.54 -1.29
C PRO A 118 -10.52 -4.56 -1.31
N LEU A 119 -10.46 -3.65 -0.34
CA LEU A 119 -9.37 -2.67 -0.19
C LEU A 119 -8.01 -3.37 0.00
N THR A 120 -7.96 -4.41 0.83
CA THR A 120 -6.75 -5.21 1.04
C THR A 120 -6.32 -5.93 -0.23
N LEU A 121 -7.26 -6.61 -0.88
CA LEU A 121 -6.98 -7.37 -2.10
C LEU A 121 -6.49 -6.45 -3.24
N GLU A 122 -7.17 -5.32 -3.45
CA GLU A 122 -6.77 -4.30 -4.42
C GLU A 122 -5.38 -3.74 -4.10
N THR A 123 -5.09 -3.41 -2.84
CA THR A 123 -3.79 -2.90 -2.40
C THR A 123 -2.68 -3.90 -2.70
N LEU A 124 -2.88 -5.17 -2.34
CA LEU A 124 -1.86 -6.20 -2.52
C LEU A 124 -1.66 -6.55 -3.99
N GLN A 125 -2.74 -6.60 -4.77
CA GLN A 125 -2.65 -6.77 -6.22
C GLN A 125 -1.89 -5.61 -6.86
N ASP A 126 -2.13 -4.37 -6.44
CA ASP A 126 -1.41 -3.20 -6.95
C ASP A 126 0.10 -3.30 -6.68
N ILE A 127 0.50 -3.76 -5.50
CA ILE A 127 1.91 -4.03 -5.19
C ILE A 127 2.49 -5.08 -6.15
N ILE A 128 1.79 -6.21 -6.31
CA ILE A 128 2.25 -7.33 -7.15
C ILE A 128 2.33 -6.96 -8.63
N GLN A 129 1.37 -6.20 -9.13
CA GLN A 129 1.23 -5.90 -10.56
C GLN A 129 2.01 -4.67 -11.01
N LYS A 130 2.12 -3.66 -10.15
CA LYS A 130 2.63 -2.34 -10.54
C LYS A 130 4.00 -2.04 -9.95
N GLU A 131 4.37 -2.67 -8.85
CA GLU A 131 5.57 -2.29 -8.09
C GLU A 131 6.61 -3.40 -8.01
N LEU A 132 6.18 -4.67 -8.07
CA LEU A 132 7.07 -5.81 -8.05
C LEU A 132 7.89 -5.92 -9.34
N SER A 133 9.19 -6.20 -9.20
CA SER A 133 10.06 -6.41 -10.33
C SER A 133 9.80 -7.76 -11.01
N LEU A 134 9.60 -7.76 -12.33
CA LEU A 134 9.47 -8.98 -13.14
C LEU A 134 10.74 -9.84 -13.18
N THR A 135 11.87 -9.33 -12.70
CA THR A 135 13.13 -10.08 -12.60
C THR A 135 13.45 -10.50 -11.17
N SER A 136 12.48 -10.42 -10.26
CA SER A 136 12.67 -10.84 -8.87
C SER A 136 13.10 -12.31 -8.80
N GLN A 137 14.04 -12.59 -7.91
CA GLN A 137 14.47 -13.96 -7.58
C GLN A 137 13.77 -14.50 -6.33
N ASP A 138 13.08 -13.64 -5.58
CA ASP A 138 12.33 -13.96 -4.37
C ASP A 138 11.04 -13.12 -4.35
N TYR A 139 10.07 -13.53 -5.16
CA TYR A 139 8.81 -12.79 -5.32
C TYR A 139 8.09 -12.55 -4.00
N PHE A 140 8.08 -13.56 -3.12
CA PHE A 140 7.43 -13.44 -1.81
C PHE A 140 8.19 -12.45 -0.91
N GLY A 141 9.52 -12.51 -0.91
CA GLY A 141 10.36 -11.59 -0.15
C GLY A 141 10.24 -10.15 -0.60
N ASP A 142 10.23 -9.91 -1.90
CA ASP A 142 10.11 -8.57 -2.47
C ASP A 142 8.74 -7.96 -2.20
N VAL A 143 7.65 -8.74 -2.31
CA VAL A 143 6.29 -8.26 -1.94
C VAL A 143 6.20 -7.94 -0.46
N THR A 144 6.74 -8.82 0.39
CA THR A 144 6.79 -8.59 1.84
C THR A 144 7.56 -7.32 2.17
N TYR A 145 8.69 -7.09 1.49
CA TYR A 145 9.50 -5.88 1.66
C TYR A 145 8.76 -4.61 1.21
N LEU A 146 8.10 -4.65 0.06
CA LEU A 146 7.28 -3.53 -0.43
C LEU A 146 6.13 -3.21 0.53
N ALA A 147 5.48 -4.24 1.09
CA ALA A 147 4.43 -4.06 2.09
C ALA A 147 4.98 -3.41 3.37
N LEU A 148 6.17 -3.81 3.83
CA LEU A 148 6.83 -3.20 4.98
C LEU A 148 7.19 -1.73 4.75
N GLN A 149 7.75 -1.38 3.58
CA GLN A 149 8.08 0.00 3.23
C GLN A 149 6.86 0.93 3.21
N LYS A 150 5.68 0.36 2.96
CA LYS A 150 4.40 1.09 2.88
C LYS A 150 3.61 1.06 4.19
N ASP A 151 4.21 0.57 5.28
CA ASP A 151 3.56 0.45 6.59
C ASP A 151 2.26 -0.39 6.52
N LEU A 152 2.23 -1.42 5.68
CA LEU A 152 1.06 -2.29 5.48
C LEU A 152 1.11 -3.56 6.35
N LEU A 153 2.02 -3.65 7.31
CA LEU A 153 2.19 -4.84 8.14
C LEU A 153 2.08 -4.47 9.62
N ASP A 154 1.31 -5.24 10.39
CA ASP A 154 1.20 -5.06 11.83
C ASP A 154 2.52 -5.46 12.51
N GLN A 155 2.93 -4.66 13.50
CA GLN A 155 4.06 -4.91 14.39
C GLN A 155 3.94 -6.25 15.17
N LYS A 156 2.74 -6.83 15.26
CA LYS A 156 2.50 -8.16 15.87
C LYS A 156 2.84 -9.34 14.97
N SER A 157 3.22 -9.10 13.72
CA SER A 157 3.53 -10.16 12.76
C SER A 157 4.66 -11.09 13.25
N HIS A 158 4.29 -12.32 13.60
CA HIS A 158 5.26 -13.36 13.98
C HIS A 158 6.15 -13.79 12.80
N PHE A 159 5.62 -13.74 11.57
CA PHE A 159 6.41 -14.01 10.37
C PHE A 159 7.48 -12.92 10.17
N LEU A 160 7.15 -11.63 10.36
CA LEU A 160 8.12 -10.54 10.20
C LEU A 160 9.28 -10.67 11.18
N GLN A 161 9.02 -11.07 12.43
CA GLN A 161 10.09 -11.24 13.42
C GLN A 161 11.14 -12.28 12.98
N GLN A 162 10.74 -13.33 12.27
CA GLN A 162 11.65 -14.36 11.76
C GLN A 162 12.22 -14.02 10.37
N TYR A 163 11.38 -13.44 9.50
CA TYR A 163 11.68 -13.20 8.10
C TYR A 163 12.51 -11.92 7.90
N VAL A 164 12.22 -10.82 8.60
CA VAL A 164 12.98 -9.55 8.55
C VAL A 164 14.41 -9.74 9.04
N THR A 165 14.64 -10.58 10.06
CA THR A 165 16.00 -10.92 10.52
C THR A 165 16.83 -11.54 9.39
N THR A 166 16.20 -12.35 8.53
CA THR A 166 16.86 -13.03 7.42
C THR A 166 16.96 -12.15 6.16
N LEU A 167 16.00 -11.25 5.95
CA LEU A 167 15.96 -10.26 4.86
C LEU A 167 16.99 -9.15 5.07
N MET A 168 17.11 -8.62 6.30
CA MET A 168 18.07 -7.56 6.62
C MET A 168 19.53 -8.01 6.49
N ASP A 169 19.82 -9.29 6.74
CA ASP A 169 21.15 -9.88 6.51
C ASP A 169 21.51 -10.02 5.02
N LYS A 170 20.51 -10.00 4.12
CA LYS A 170 20.71 -10.09 2.66
C LYS A 170 20.70 -8.73 1.95
N LEU A 171 20.40 -7.65 2.66
CA LEU A 171 20.48 -6.31 2.09
C LEU A 171 21.95 -6.00 1.74
N PRO A 172 22.27 -5.56 0.52
CA PRO A 172 23.49 -4.81 0.32
C PRO A 172 23.39 -3.60 1.25
N GLN A 173 24.26 -3.53 2.26
CA GLN A 173 24.48 -2.25 2.92
C GLN A 173 24.80 -1.27 1.81
N GLU A 174 23.99 -0.22 1.66
CA GLU A 174 24.34 0.91 0.81
C GLU A 174 25.75 1.32 1.23
N LYS A 175 26.74 0.91 0.45
CA LYS A 175 28.09 1.41 0.57
C LYS A 175 27.97 2.87 0.24
N ASP A 176 27.89 3.65 1.31
CA ASP A 176 28.34 5.02 1.45
C ASP A 176 29.04 5.49 0.17
N GLN A 177 28.27 6.10 -0.74
CA GLN A 177 28.78 6.66 -1.99
C GLN A 177 29.59 7.95 -1.74
N SER A 178 29.99 8.23 -0.50
CA SER A 178 30.80 9.37 -0.11
C SER A 178 32.29 9.24 -0.43
N ALA A 179 32.74 8.15 -1.09
CA ALA A 179 34.16 7.89 -1.37
C ALA A 179 34.56 7.92 -2.86
N LEU A 180 33.78 8.58 -3.73
CA LEU A 180 34.19 8.87 -5.11
C LEU A 180 34.16 10.39 -5.39
N VAL A 181 34.97 11.13 -4.65
CA VAL A 181 35.54 12.39 -5.15
C VAL A 181 37.01 12.10 -5.42
N LEU A 182 37.30 11.85 -6.70
CA LEU A 182 38.65 11.94 -7.24
C LEU A 182 39.04 13.41 -7.28
N ASP A 183 40.08 13.77 -6.53
CA ASP A 183 41.09 14.75 -6.93
C ASP A 183 42.47 14.26 -6.44
#